data_AF-A0A3D5SJR3-F1
#
_entry.id   AF-A0A3D5SJR3-F1
#
_cell.length_a   1.000
_cell.length_b   1.000
_cell.length_c   1.000
_cell.angle_alpha   90.00
_cell.angle_beta   90.00
_cell.angle_gamma   90.00
#
_symmetry.space_group_name_H-M   'P 1'
#
loop_
_entity.id
_entity.type
_entity.pdbx_description
1 polymer ?
#
loop_
_entity_poly.entity_id
_entity_poly.type
_entity_poly.pdbx_seq_one_letter_code
_entity_poly.pdbx_strand_id
1 'polypeptide(L)'
;MTQPETRVSPGLADMNLGDMNKEEFRRFGHELIDWISDYLERVEDLPVLSQIEPGDLKAQLPSTPPQKGEAMDDIIKDFDRLIVPALTHWSHPSFFAYFATSTSAPGIFGELLSAAFDNKAMLWRTSPASTELEEVTLDWLRQMMGLDAGMTGIIYDTASVSSMHAIAAAREGVEMRIREEGMSGRKDLPLLRV
;
A
#
# COMPACT_ATOMS: atom_id res chain seq x y z
N MET A 1 4.95 -27.83 -44.83
CA MET A 1 5.78 -27.91 -43.61
C MET A 1 4.83 -27.64 -42.45
N THR A 2 4.23 -28.70 -41.94
CA THR A 2 3.18 -28.70 -40.90
C THR A 2 3.85 -28.49 -39.53
N GLN A 3 3.37 -27.53 -38.74
CA GLN A 3 3.84 -27.33 -37.37
C GLN A 3 3.39 -28.51 -36.48
N PRO A 4 4.22 -28.98 -35.54
CA PRO A 4 3.84 -30.06 -34.64
C PRO A 4 2.87 -29.55 -33.56
N GLU A 5 1.77 -30.27 -33.37
CA GLU A 5 0.85 -30.06 -32.25
C GLU A 5 1.55 -30.39 -30.92
N THR A 6 1.77 -29.37 -30.10
CA THR A 6 2.14 -29.54 -28.69
C THR A 6 1.00 -30.22 -27.95
N ARG A 7 1.17 -31.52 -27.66
CA ARG A 7 0.31 -32.26 -26.72
C ARG A 7 0.50 -31.67 -25.32
N VAL A 8 -0.48 -30.89 -24.86
CA VAL A 8 -0.62 -30.54 -23.44
C VAL A 8 -0.88 -31.85 -22.67
N SER A 9 -0.08 -32.11 -21.65
CA SER A 9 -0.19 -33.32 -20.84
C SER A 9 -1.55 -33.34 -20.11
N PRO A 10 -2.28 -34.48 -20.03
CA PRO A 10 -3.66 -34.53 -19.51
C PRO A 10 -3.84 -34.09 -18.05
N GLY A 11 -2.76 -33.89 -17.29
CA GLY A 11 -2.80 -33.54 -15.86
C GLY A 11 -2.80 -32.04 -15.54
N LEU A 12 -2.67 -31.15 -16.53
CA LEU A 12 -2.68 -29.70 -16.31
C LEU A 12 -4.03 -29.02 -16.60
N ALA A 13 -4.94 -29.69 -17.34
CA ALA A 13 -6.22 -29.12 -17.72
C ALA A 13 -7.27 -29.13 -16.59
N ASP A 14 -7.11 -30.01 -15.58
CA ASP A 14 -8.01 -30.13 -14.42
C ASP A 14 -7.55 -29.32 -13.20
N MET A 15 -6.42 -28.63 -13.26
CA MET A 15 -6.05 -27.65 -12.23
C MET A 15 -6.70 -26.33 -12.59
N ASN A 16 -7.72 -25.93 -11.84
CA ASN A 16 -8.22 -24.56 -11.88
C ASN A 16 -7.13 -23.62 -11.35
N LEU A 17 -6.20 -23.26 -12.24
CA LEU A 17 -5.11 -22.29 -12.03
C LEU A 17 -5.62 -20.85 -12.24
N GLY A 18 -6.92 -20.67 -12.45
CA GLY A 18 -7.56 -19.37 -12.64
C GLY A 18 -7.82 -18.65 -11.31
N ASP A 19 -7.98 -17.35 -11.41
CA ASP A 19 -8.41 -16.48 -10.32
C ASP A 19 -9.88 -16.73 -9.94
N MET A 20 -10.33 -16.12 -8.84
CA MET A 20 -11.73 -16.11 -8.41
C MET A 20 -12.65 -15.66 -9.55
N ASN A 21 -13.77 -16.37 -9.75
CA ASN A 21 -14.70 -16.00 -10.80
C ASN A 21 -15.46 -14.70 -10.45
N LYS A 22 -16.05 -14.03 -11.45
CA LYS A 22 -16.69 -12.72 -11.26
C LYS A 22 -17.88 -12.77 -10.28
N GLU A 23 -18.64 -13.87 -10.24
CA GLU A 23 -19.78 -14.01 -9.33
C GLU A 23 -19.31 -14.15 -7.88
N GLU A 24 -18.27 -14.96 -7.63
CA GLU A 24 -17.62 -15.07 -6.32
C GLU A 24 -17.00 -13.74 -5.90
N PHE A 25 -16.26 -13.08 -6.80
CA PHE A 25 -15.65 -11.77 -6.54
C PHE A 25 -16.69 -10.73 -6.14
N ARG A 26 -17.84 -10.69 -6.83
CA ARG A 26 -18.93 -9.78 -6.47
C ARG A 26 -19.53 -10.13 -5.11
N ARG A 27 -19.77 -11.42 -4.84
CA ARG A 27 -20.34 -11.86 -3.56
C ARG A 27 -19.44 -11.43 -2.40
N PHE A 28 -18.17 -11.84 -2.41
CA PHE A 28 -17.22 -11.54 -1.35
C PHE A 28 -16.86 -10.05 -1.29
N GLY A 29 -16.79 -9.38 -2.44
CA GLY A 29 -16.60 -7.93 -2.48
C GLY A 29 -17.73 -7.19 -1.77
N HIS A 30 -18.99 -7.55 -2.01
CA HIS A 30 -20.13 -6.96 -1.30
C HIS A 30 -20.10 -7.28 0.20
N GLU A 31 -19.83 -8.55 0.55
CA GLU A 31 -19.73 -8.99 1.94
C GLU A 31 -18.66 -8.21 2.73
N LEU A 32 -17.48 -8.00 2.14
CA LEU A 32 -16.41 -7.23 2.77
C LEU A 32 -16.74 -5.75 2.87
N ILE A 33 -17.45 -5.17 1.89
CA ILE A 33 -17.89 -3.78 1.95
C ILE A 33 -18.89 -3.57 3.08
N ASP A 34 -19.87 -4.47 3.22
CA ASP A 34 -20.82 -4.43 4.33
C ASP A 34 -20.09 -4.59 5.67
N TRP A 35 -19.15 -5.55 5.77
CA TRP A 35 -18.34 -5.75 6.97
C TRP A 35 -17.51 -4.50 7.34
N ILE A 36 -16.86 -3.85 6.37
CA ILE A 36 -16.08 -2.62 6.59
C ILE A 36 -16.99 -1.49 7.08
N SER A 37 -18.18 -1.35 6.49
CA SER A 37 -19.16 -0.34 6.92
C SER A 37 -19.54 -0.55 8.39
N ASP A 38 -19.92 -1.78 8.75
CA ASP A 38 -20.29 -2.15 10.12
C ASP A 38 -19.13 -1.96 11.10
N TYR A 39 -17.90 -2.31 10.70
CA TYR A 39 -16.70 -2.10 11.50
C TYR A 39 -16.45 -0.61 11.79
N LEU A 40 -16.57 0.26 10.78
CA LEU A 40 -16.36 1.69 10.96
C LEU A 40 -17.43 2.32 11.86
N GLU A 41 -18.67 1.85 11.80
CA GLU A 41 -19.76 2.31 12.68
C GLU A 41 -19.54 1.88 14.14
N ARG A 42 -19.08 0.65 14.38
CA ARG A 42 -18.91 0.08 15.72
C ARG A 42 -17.50 0.18 16.31
N VAL A 43 -16.57 0.86 15.66
CA VAL A 43 -15.16 0.85 16.07
C VAL A 43 -14.97 1.35 17.51
N GLU A 44 -15.83 2.25 17.99
CA GLU A 44 -15.83 2.77 19.37
C GLU A 44 -16.22 1.72 20.43
N ASP A 45 -16.93 0.65 20.03
CA ASP A 45 -17.29 -0.46 20.92
C ASP A 45 -16.16 -1.48 21.09
N LEU A 46 -15.08 -1.36 20.29
CA LEU A 46 -13.94 -2.27 20.31
C LEU A 46 -12.83 -1.79 21.24
N PRO A 47 -12.03 -2.69 21.84
CA PRO A 47 -10.92 -2.28 22.70
C PRO A 47 -9.82 -1.57 21.90
N VAL A 48 -9.42 -0.36 22.29
CA VAL A 48 -8.41 0.45 21.58
C VAL A 48 -7.15 -0.34 21.20
N LEU A 49 -6.62 -1.14 22.15
CA LEU A 49 -5.44 -1.96 21.97
C LEU A 49 -5.82 -3.42 21.73
N SER A 50 -4.93 -4.14 21.03
CA SER A 50 -5.05 -5.58 20.84
C SER A 50 -5.18 -6.33 22.16
N GLN A 51 -5.93 -7.43 22.13
CA GLN A 51 -6.23 -8.29 23.29
C GLN A 51 -5.42 -9.59 23.30
N ILE A 52 -4.27 -9.64 22.60
CA ILE A 52 -3.41 -10.83 22.51
C ILE A 52 -1.98 -10.54 22.97
N GLU A 53 -1.25 -11.60 23.34
CA GLU A 53 0.17 -11.53 23.67
C GLU A 53 1.07 -11.83 22.46
N PRO A 54 2.35 -11.41 22.47
CA PRO A 54 3.29 -11.70 21.40
C PRO A 54 3.41 -13.21 21.11
N GLY A 55 2.99 -13.62 19.93
CA GLY A 55 3.06 -15.00 19.45
C GLY A 55 1.71 -15.73 19.39
N ASP A 56 0.67 -15.23 20.05
CA ASP A 56 -0.65 -15.89 20.13
C ASP A 56 -1.28 -16.08 18.74
N LEU A 57 -1.29 -15.04 17.90
CA LEU A 57 -1.82 -15.14 16.53
C LEU A 57 -1.03 -16.17 15.71
N LYS A 58 0.30 -16.14 15.82
CA LYS A 58 1.17 -17.08 15.08
C LYS A 58 0.91 -18.53 15.49
N ALA A 59 0.67 -18.78 16.78
CA ALA A 59 0.38 -20.12 17.30
C ALA A 59 -0.98 -20.67 16.81
N GLN A 60 -1.91 -19.79 16.43
CA GLN A 60 -3.22 -20.17 15.89
C GLN A 60 -3.22 -20.39 14.37
N LEU A 61 -2.18 -19.94 13.67
CA LEU A 61 -2.01 -20.12 12.23
C LEU A 61 -1.22 -21.41 11.92
N PRO A 62 -1.42 -22.03 10.73
CA PRO A 62 -0.63 -23.17 10.31
C PRO A 62 0.88 -22.87 10.32
N SER A 63 1.69 -23.82 10.79
CA SER A 63 3.16 -23.68 10.84
C SER A 63 3.83 -23.71 9.47
N THR A 64 3.10 -24.14 8.44
CA THR A 64 3.55 -24.24 7.05
C THR A 64 2.42 -23.79 6.12
N PRO A 65 2.73 -23.16 4.98
CA PRO A 65 1.70 -22.71 4.03
C PRO A 65 0.86 -23.89 3.52
N PRO A 66 -0.44 -23.71 3.29
CA PRO A 66 -1.30 -24.78 2.81
C PRO A 66 -0.92 -25.15 1.37
N GLN A 67 -0.90 -26.45 1.06
CA GLN A 67 -0.59 -26.95 -0.29
C GLN A 67 -1.75 -26.77 -1.28
N LYS A 68 -2.94 -26.50 -0.76
CA LYS A 68 -4.17 -26.27 -1.53
C LYS A 68 -4.84 -25.01 -1.00
N GLY A 69 -5.50 -24.26 -1.87
CA GLY A 69 -6.30 -23.10 -1.45
C GLY A 69 -7.42 -23.50 -0.51
N GLU A 70 -7.78 -22.57 0.38
CA GLU A 70 -8.93 -22.69 1.28
C GLU A 70 -10.12 -21.90 0.71
N ALA A 71 -11.33 -22.22 1.17
CA ALA A 71 -12.50 -21.47 0.76
C ALA A 71 -12.42 -20.04 1.30
N MET A 72 -12.78 -19.05 0.48
CA MET A 72 -12.72 -17.64 0.89
C MET A 72 -13.65 -17.35 2.10
N ASP A 73 -14.77 -18.07 2.23
CA ASP A 73 -15.62 -18.00 3.43
C ASP A 73 -14.87 -18.37 4.73
N ASP A 74 -13.92 -19.30 4.66
CA ASP A 74 -13.12 -19.70 5.83
C ASP A 74 -12.03 -18.66 6.13
N ILE A 75 -11.45 -18.05 5.10
CA ILE A 75 -10.49 -16.94 5.24
C ILE A 75 -11.16 -15.73 5.90
N ILE A 76 -12.38 -15.36 5.50
CA ILE A 76 -13.12 -14.25 6.11
C ILE A 76 -13.46 -14.55 7.59
N LYS A 77 -13.87 -15.78 7.90
CA LYS A 77 -14.10 -16.20 9.30
C LYS A 77 -12.82 -16.12 10.14
N ASP A 78 -11.69 -16.54 9.58
CA ASP A 78 -10.41 -16.44 10.27
C ASP A 78 -9.95 -14.98 10.43
N PHE A 79 -10.28 -14.11 9.47
CA PHE A 79 -10.04 -12.68 9.63
C PHE A 79 -10.79 -12.12 10.86
N ASP A 80 -12.09 -12.37 10.97
CA ASP A 80 -12.90 -11.91 12.11
C ASP A 80 -12.45 -12.54 13.44
N ARG A 81 -12.15 -13.84 13.43
CA ARG A 81 -11.79 -14.60 14.64
C ARG A 81 -10.36 -14.37 15.13
N LEU A 82 -9.40 -14.25 14.21
CA LEU A 82 -7.97 -14.23 14.52
C LEU A 82 -7.36 -12.83 14.35
N ILE A 83 -7.72 -12.11 13.29
CA ILE A 83 -7.08 -10.83 12.97
C ILE A 83 -7.70 -9.70 13.77
N VAL A 84 -9.03 -9.58 13.81
CA VAL A 84 -9.71 -8.45 14.48
C VAL A 84 -9.31 -8.30 15.96
N PRO A 85 -9.29 -9.36 16.81
CA PRO A 85 -8.83 -9.23 18.20
C PRO A 85 -7.33 -8.88 18.33
N ALA A 86 -6.56 -9.17 17.28
CA ALA A 86 -5.13 -8.88 17.20
C ALA A 86 -4.84 -7.43 16.73
N LEU A 87 -5.87 -6.66 16.34
CA LEU A 87 -5.69 -5.29 15.90
C LEU A 87 -5.49 -4.33 17.08
N THR A 88 -4.62 -3.35 16.87
CA THR A 88 -4.75 -2.06 17.56
C THR A 88 -5.62 -1.18 16.67
N HIS A 89 -6.74 -0.66 17.20
CA HIS A 89 -7.70 0.09 16.40
C HIS A 89 -7.28 1.57 16.30
N TRP A 90 -6.41 1.88 15.33
CA TRP A 90 -5.87 3.23 15.11
C TRP A 90 -6.93 4.29 14.81
N SER A 91 -8.09 3.91 14.25
CA SER A 91 -9.21 4.81 13.97
C SER A 91 -10.16 4.98 15.16
N HIS A 92 -9.92 4.31 16.30
CA HIS A 92 -10.75 4.42 17.48
C HIS A 92 -10.65 5.84 18.08
N PRO A 93 -11.75 6.50 18.47
CA PRO A 93 -11.74 7.89 18.96
C PRO A 93 -10.91 8.10 20.24
N SER A 94 -10.78 7.05 21.06
CA SER A 94 -9.90 7.02 22.25
C SER A 94 -8.45 6.58 21.99
N PHE A 95 -7.99 6.46 20.74
CA PHE A 95 -6.58 6.20 20.42
C PHE A 95 -5.78 7.52 20.40
N PHE A 96 -5.00 7.78 21.45
CA PHE A 96 -4.24 9.03 21.62
C PHE A 96 -2.72 8.88 21.48
N ALA A 97 -2.24 7.75 20.96
CA ALA A 97 -0.82 7.51 20.75
C ALA A 97 -0.36 7.97 19.35
N TYR A 98 0.93 8.29 19.21
CA TYR A 98 1.58 8.64 17.94
C TYR A 98 0.85 9.75 17.15
N PHE A 99 0.72 9.59 15.84
CA PHE A 99 -0.04 10.46 14.94
C PHE A 99 -1.01 9.59 14.15
N ALA A 100 -2.23 9.43 14.63
CA ALA A 100 -3.25 8.68 13.90
C ALA A 100 -3.64 9.45 12.64
N THR A 101 -3.42 8.84 11.48
CA THR A 101 -4.01 9.32 10.22
C THR A 101 -5.37 8.67 10.08
N SER A 102 -6.43 9.41 10.41
CA SER A 102 -7.79 8.94 10.21
C SER A 102 -8.04 8.66 8.73
N THR A 103 -8.40 7.42 8.40
CA THR A 103 -8.86 7.03 7.06
C THR A 103 -10.21 7.69 6.75
N SER A 104 -10.46 7.98 5.46
CA SER A 104 -11.78 8.39 4.97
C SER A 104 -12.40 7.31 4.07
N ALA A 105 -13.72 7.20 4.03
CA ALA A 105 -14.40 6.25 3.14
C ALA A 105 -14.01 6.42 1.65
N PRO A 106 -13.89 7.65 1.10
CA PRO A 106 -13.34 7.83 -0.24
C PRO A 106 -11.91 7.33 -0.40
N GLY A 107 -11.07 7.46 0.63
CA GLY A 107 -9.69 6.93 0.63
C GLY A 107 -9.66 5.40 0.54
N ILE A 108 -10.54 4.70 1.28
CA ILE A 108 -10.69 3.24 1.19
C ILE A 108 -11.05 2.81 -0.24
N PHE A 109 -11.99 3.51 -0.88
CA PHE A 109 -12.35 3.21 -2.27
C PHE A 109 -11.23 3.56 -3.26
N GLY A 110 -10.44 4.60 -2.97
CA GLY A 110 -9.21 4.91 -3.71
C GLY A 110 -8.23 3.74 -3.69
N GLU A 111 -7.97 3.15 -2.51
CA GLU A 111 -7.12 1.97 -2.35
C GLU A 111 -7.69 0.75 -3.09
N LEU A 112 -9.00 0.51 -3.02
CA LEU A 112 -9.66 -0.57 -3.74
C LEU A 112 -9.45 -0.46 -5.27
N LEU A 113 -9.62 0.75 -5.82
CA LEU A 113 -9.39 1.02 -7.24
C LEU A 113 -7.90 0.92 -7.61
N SER A 114 -7.01 1.42 -6.75
CA SER A 114 -5.57 1.30 -6.92
C SER A 114 -5.14 -0.16 -7.05
N ALA A 115 -5.63 -1.02 -6.15
CA ALA A 115 -5.39 -2.45 -6.18
C ALA A 115 -5.95 -3.12 -7.45
N ALA A 116 -7.15 -2.71 -7.90
CA ALA A 116 -7.77 -3.26 -9.11
C ALA A 116 -7.02 -2.90 -10.40
N PHE A 117 -6.45 -1.70 -10.48
CA PHE A 117 -5.73 -1.24 -11.67
C PHE A 117 -4.28 -1.69 -11.72
N ASP A 118 -3.66 -1.94 -10.56
CA ASP A 118 -2.28 -2.42 -10.44
C ASP A 118 -1.31 -1.55 -11.26
N ASN A 119 -1.50 -0.22 -11.22
CA ASN A 119 -0.79 0.74 -12.05
C ASN A 119 0.70 0.87 -11.68
N LYS A 120 1.56 1.13 -12.68
CA LYS A 120 2.98 1.45 -12.48
C LYS A 120 3.30 2.80 -13.11
N ALA A 121 3.38 3.85 -12.30
CA ALA A 121 3.64 5.23 -12.73
C ALA A 121 5.15 5.57 -12.84
N MET A 122 5.95 4.69 -13.45
CA MET A 122 7.40 4.92 -13.62
C MET A 122 7.71 5.99 -14.66
N LEU A 123 6.86 6.10 -15.68
CA LEU A 123 6.92 7.13 -16.73
C LEU A 123 5.52 7.35 -17.26
N TRP A 124 5.24 8.55 -17.79
CA TRP A 124 3.88 8.95 -18.17
C TRP A 124 3.16 7.89 -19.02
N ARG A 125 3.82 7.31 -20.03
CA ARG A 125 3.23 6.29 -20.91
C ARG A 125 2.79 5.00 -20.19
N THR A 126 3.38 4.63 -19.05
CA THR A 126 2.99 3.42 -18.30
C THR A 126 1.83 3.67 -17.35
N SER A 127 1.55 4.93 -16.98
CA SER A 127 0.33 5.29 -16.26
C SER A 127 0.00 6.79 -16.40
N PRO A 128 -0.63 7.21 -17.52
CA PRO A 128 -0.95 8.63 -17.75
C PRO A 128 -1.88 9.19 -16.67
N ALA A 129 -2.92 8.41 -16.32
CA ALA A 129 -3.90 8.81 -15.33
C ALA A 129 -3.27 9.04 -13.95
N SER A 130 -2.42 8.13 -13.47
CA SER A 130 -1.75 8.31 -12.19
C SER A 130 -0.77 9.50 -12.22
N THR A 131 -0.04 9.69 -13.31
CA THR A 131 0.93 10.80 -13.44
C THR A 131 0.22 12.15 -13.38
N GLU A 132 -0.80 12.37 -14.21
CA GLU A 132 -1.50 13.65 -14.28
C GLU A 132 -2.35 13.91 -13.04
N LEU A 133 -2.96 12.87 -12.45
CA LEU A 133 -3.73 13.02 -11.22
C LEU A 133 -2.84 13.37 -10.03
N GLU A 134 -1.62 12.83 -9.96
CA GLU A 134 -0.63 13.21 -8.95
C GLU A 134 -0.24 14.68 -9.09
N GLU A 135 0.07 15.13 -10.31
CA GLU A 135 0.39 16.54 -10.58
C GLU A 135 -0.73 17.48 -10.12
N VAL A 136 -1.98 17.19 -10.49
CA VAL A 136 -3.15 18.00 -10.09
C VAL A 136 -3.35 17.98 -8.57
N THR A 137 -3.23 16.82 -7.94
CA THR A 137 -3.45 16.67 -6.48
C THR A 137 -2.38 17.42 -5.69
N LEU A 138 -1.12 17.35 -6.13
CA LEU A 138 -0.02 18.08 -5.49
C LEU A 138 -0.10 19.58 -5.74
N ASP A 139 -0.56 20.02 -6.90
CA ASP A 139 -0.82 21.45 -7.13
C ASP A 139 -1.95 21.96 -6.22
N TRP A 140 -3.03 21.19 -6.03
CA TRP A 140 -4.06 21.53 -5.06
C TRP A 140 -3.52 21.60 -3.63
N LEU A 141 -2.69 20.64 -3.21
CA LEU A 141 -2.06 20.68 -1.90
C LEU A 141 -1.17 21.91 -1.72
N ARG A 142 -0.34 22.24 -2.74
CA ARG A 142 0.50 23.44 -2.79
C ARG A 142 -0.34 24.71 -2.60
N GLN A 143 -1.47 24.82 -3.30
CA GLN A 143 -2.40 25.94 -3.16
C GLN A 143 -3.00 26.03 -1.75
N MET A 144 -3.46 24.90 -1.19
CA MET A 144 -4.02 24.83 0.17
C MET A 144 -3.01 25.22 1.24
N MET A 145 -1.72 24.93 1.03
CA MET A 145 -0.63 25.32 1.92
C MET A 145 -0.13 26.76 1.71
N GLY A 146 -0.61 27.46 0.67
CA GLY A 146 -0.16 28.82 0.33
C GLY A 146 1.29 28.89 -0.19
N LEU A 147 1.78 27.82 -0.81
CA LEU A 147 3.14 27.74 -1.36
C LEU A 147 3.23 28.41 -2.74
N ASP A 148 4.44 28.86 -3.11
CA ASP A 148 4.70 29.54 -4.39
C ASP A 148 4.35 28.67 -5.61
N ALA A 149 3.91 29.30 -6.70
CA ALA A 149 3.49 28.59 -7.92
C ALA A 149 4.63 27.87 -8.65
N GLY A 150 5.89 28.24 -8.39
CA GLY A 150 7.06 27.55 -8.91
C GLY A 150 7.41 26.26 -8.16
N MET A 151 6.76 25.96 -7.04
CA MET A 151 6.99 24.72 -6.28
C MET A 151 6.22 23.55 -6.89
N THR A 152 6.91 22.43 -7.09
CA THR A 152 6.33 21.15 -7.51
C THR A 152 6.70 20.07 -6.50
N GLY A 153 6.07 18.89 -6.61
CA GLY A 153 6.31 17.77 -5.70
C GLY A 153 6.12 16.43 -6.38
N ILE A 154 6.38 15.38 -5.59
CA ILE A 154 6.14 13.97 -5.92
C ILE A 154 5.56 13.30 -4.66
N ILE A 155 4.63 12.36 -4.82
CA ILE A 155 4.12 11.55 -3.71
C ILE A 155 5.13 10.45 -3.38
N TYR A 156 5.54 10.37 -2.11
CA TYR A 156 6.46 9.35 -1.59
C TYR A 156 5.73 8.38 -0.65
N ASP A 157 6.32 7.20 -0.46
CA ASP A 157 5.85 6.18 0.48
C ASP A 157 5.98 6.62 1.95
N THR A 158 7.04 7.35 2.30
CA THR A 158 7.34 7.77 3.67
C THR A 158 8.01 9.14 3.73
N ALA A 159 7.87 9.80 4.89
CA ALA A 159 8.55 11.06 5.17
C ALA A 159 10.09 10.92 5.20
N SER A 160 10.61 9.76 5.57
CA SER A 160 12.06 9.50 5.58
C SER A 160 12.63 9.50 4.17
N VAL A 161 11.94 8.85 3.22
CA VAL A 161 12.37 8.82 1.82
C VAL A 161 12.27 10.20 1.20
N SER A 162 11.19 10.95 1.43
CA SER A 162 11.07 12.33 0.92
C SER A 162 12.14 13.26 1.51
N SER A 163 12.43 13.15 2.81
CA SER A 163 13.49 13.93 3.47
C SER A 163 14.88 13.58 2.92
N MET A 164 15.16 12.29 2.68
CA MET A 164 16.41 11.87 2.04
C MET A 164 16.55 12.47 0.63
N HIS A 165 15.49 12.47 -0.17
CA HIS A 165 15.49 13.07 -1.50
C HIS A 165 15.68 14.59 -1.43
N ALA A 166 15.02 15.27 -0.50
CA ALA A 166 15.18 16.71 -0.30
C ALA A 166 16.63 17.08 0.06
N ILE A 167 17.26 16.33 0.97
CA ILE A 167 18.67 16.52 1.34
C ILE A 167 19.58 16.23 0.15
N ALA A 168 19.32 15.15 -0.61
CA ALA A 168 20.10 14.83 -1.81
C ALA A 168 19.97 15.93 -2.88
N ALA A 169 18.77 16.44 -3.13
CA ALA A 169 18.53 17.54 -4.06
C ALA A 169 19.24 18.83 -3.61
N ALA A 170 19.15 19.18 -2.32
CA ALA A 170 19.86 20.34 -1.76
C ALA A 170 21.38 20.20 -1.89
N ARG A 171 21.91 18.98 -1.68
CA ARG A 171 23.34 18.67 -1.85
C ARG A 171 23.79 18.81 -3.31
N GLU A 172 23.00 18.35 -4.27
CA GLU A 172 23.36 18.54 -5.69
C GLU A 172 23.16 20.00 -6.14
N GLY A 173 22.22 20.72 -5.53
CA GLY A 173 21.95 22.13 -5.83
C GLY A 173 23.08 23.11 -5.49
N VAL A 174 24.06 22.70 -4.68
CA VAL A 174 25.30 23.50 -4.45
C VAL A 174 26.39 23.23 -5.51
N GLU A 175 26.09 22.42 -6.53
CA GLU A 175 26.90 22.19 -7.74
C GLU A 175 28.33 21.69 -7.50
N MET A 176 28.55 20.95 -6.41
CA MET A 176 29.89 20.43 -6.03
C MET A 176 30.31 19.13 -6.73
N ARG A 177 29.51 18.65 -7.70
CA ARG A 177 29.71 17.39 -8.45
C ARG A 177 29.83 16.14 -7.57
N ILE A 178 29.08 16.13 -6.46
CA ILE A 178 29.15 15.06 -5.47
C ILE A 178 28.60 13.75 -6.05
N ARG A 179 27.57 13.80 -6.89
CA ARG A 179 27.03 12.62 -7.57
C ARG A 179 28.07 11.91 -8.45
N GLU A 180 28.93 12.64 -9.15
CA GLU A 180 29.91 12.06 -10.07
C GLU A 180 31.22 11.67 -9.38
N GLU A 181 31.71 12.51 -8.46
CA GLU A 181 33.06 12.38 -7.91
C GLU A 181 33.07 11.78 -6.48
N GLY A 182 31.90 11.67 -5.85
CA GLY A 182 31.77 11.27 -4.46
C GLY A 182 32.28 12.32 -3.48
N MET A 183 32.13 12.05 -2.18
CA MET A 183 32.59 12.96 -1.10
C MET A 183 33.88 12.50 -0.42
N SER A 184 34.17 11.20 -0.49
CA SER A 184 35.27 10.61 0.29
C SER A 184 36.63 11.12 -0.21
N GLY A 185 37.40 11.74 0.68
CA GLY A 185 38.76 12.22 0.38
C GLY A 185 38.83 13.54 -0.40
N ARG A 186 37.69 14.17 -0.74
CA ARG A 186 37.64 15.50 -1.36
C ARG A 186 37.96 16.58 -0.32
N LYS A 187 39.02 17.36 -0.56
CA LYS A 187 39.48 18.43 0.35
C LYS A 187 38.87 19.80 0.06
N ASP A 188 38.25 19.92 -1.11
CA ASP A 188 37.60 21.12 -1.62
C ASP A 188 36.13 21.23 -1.19
N LEU A 189 35.55 20.18 -0.59
CA LEU A 189 34.19 20.20 -0.06
C LEU A 189 34.15 20.91 1.30
N PRO A 190 33.22 21.86 1.50
CA PRO A 190 32.96 22.42 2.82
C PRO A 190 32.23 21.40 3.70
N LEU A 191 32.18 21.67 5.01
CA LEU A 191 31.29 20.93 5.90
C LEU A 191 29.83 21.26 5.54
N LEU A 192 29.12 20.28 4.98
CA LEU A 192 27.70 20.42 4.68
C LEU A 192 26.87 20.26 5.96
N ARG A 193 25.89 21.14 6.14
CA ARG A 193 24.93 21.13 7.26
C ARG A 193 23.53 21.33 6.70
N VAL A 194 22.57 20.59 7.26
CA VAL A 194 21.13 20.77 7.02
C VAL A 194 20.55 21.50 8.23
#